data_AF-A0A9X1PDQ6-F1
#
_entry.id   AF-A0A9X1PDQ6-F1
#
_cell.length_a   1.000
_cell.length_b   1.000
_cell.length_c   1.000
_cell.angle_alpha   90.00
_cell.angle_beta   90.00
_cell.angle_gamma   90.00
#
_symmetry.space_group_name_H-M   'P 1'
#
loop_
_entity.id
_entity.type
_entity.pdbx_description
1 polymer ?
#
loop_
_entity_poly.entity_id
_entity_poly.type
_entity_poly.pdbx_seq_one_letter_code
_entity_poly.pdbx_strand_id
1 'polypeptide(L)'
;MQEKSIIQIIKEGEGLTTEFKRTIDSAFKIAKTIVSFANTSGGSLLVGISDSGAILGVASELAELKKLETATGKLIEPKLTIRIKSILLDGMKVMQVDVDESSDKPHYAVNEKDMKIIYIRVKDKSIPIPKLLMQGETDADLEKLLTSRHIKTLIAYLREQDSVTAKVFSRIINISEKRAERMLHDLAEKQVLLKISRNKPEAFSLKYAK
;
A
#
# COMPACT_ATOMS: atom_id res chain seq x y z
N MET A 1 -24.83 -16.44 0.15
CA MET A 1 -23.64 -16.65 -0.68
C MET A 1 -22.87 -17.82 -0.10
N GLN A 2 -22.55 -18.85 -0.89
CA GLN A 2 -21.62 -19.89 -0.45
C GLN A 2 -20.23 -19.26 -0.29
N GLU A 3 -19.58 -19.45 0.86
CA GLU A 3 -18.17 -19.08 1.05
C GLU A 3 -17.34 -19.86 0.02
N LYS A 4 -16.48 -19.16 -0.73
CA LYS A 4 -15.53 -19.84 -1.64
C LYS A 4 -14.57 -20.68 -0.81
N SER A 5 -14.27 -21.89 -1.27
CA SER A 5 -13.25 -22.73 -0.61
C SER A 5 -11.86 -22.14 -0.82
N ILE A 6 -10.96 -22.35 0.15
CA ILE A 6 -9.57 -21.89 0.05
C ILE A 6 -8.86 -22.43 -1.20
N ILE A 7 -9.17 -23.65 -1.61
CA ILE A 7 -8.62 -24.27 -2.83
C ILE A 7 -9.05 -23.49 -4.07
N GLN A 8 -10.30 -23.01 -4.09
CA GLN A 8 -10.77 -22.18 -5.19
C GLN A 8 -10.06 -20.83 -5.21
N ILE A 9 -9.86 -20.19 -4.05
CA ILE A 9 -9.12 -18.93 -3.93
C ILE A 9 -7.68 -19.11 -4.46
N ILE A 10 -7.00 -20.20 -4.09
CA ILE A 10 -5.64 -20.50 -4.55
C ILE A 10 -5.60 -20.65 -6.08
N LYS A 11 -6.58 -21.32 -6.69
CA LYS A 11 -6.67 -21.50 -8.14
C LYS A 11 -6.94 -20.19 -8.89
N GLU A 12 -7.72 -19.29 -8.30
CA GLU A 12 -8.01 -17.97 -8.87
C GLU A 12 -6.77 -17.04 -8.83
N GLY A 13 -5.85 -17.30 -7.90
CA GLY A 13 -4.58 -16.58 -7.78
C GLY A 13 -4.67 -15.27 -6.99
N GLU A 14 -3.57 -14.52 -6.97
CA GLU A 14 -3.53 -13.19 -6.35
C GLU A 14 -4.32 -12.16 -7.18
N GLY A 15 -4.92 -11.19 -6.49
CA GLY A 15 -5.74 -10.19 -7.15
C GLY A 15 -6.24 -9.11 -6.19
N LEU A 16 -7.35 -8.46 -6.55
CA LEU A 16 -7.89 -7.34 -5.78
C LEU A 16 -8.19 -7.71 -4.32
N THR A 17 -8.77 -8.89 -4.11
CA THR A 17 -9.28 -9.39 -2.83
C THR A 17 -8.47 -10.56 -2.27
N THR A 18 -7.32 -10.87 -2.87
CA THR A 18 -6.53 -12.05 -2.50
C THR A 18 -5.05 -11.73 -2.56
N GLU A 19 -4.33 -12.05 -1.49
CA GLU A 19 -2.87 -11.94 -1.43
C GLU A 19 -2.26 -13.19 -0.80
N PHE A 20 -1.20 -13.69 -1.42
CA PHE A 20 -0.43 -14.83 -0.93
C PHE A 20 0.84 -14.33 -0.25
N LYS A 21 1.19 -15.01 0.84
CA LYS A 21 2.45 -14.83 1.53
C LYS A 21 2.99 -16.17 1.95
N ARG A 22 4.28 -16.39 1.71
CA ARG A 22 4.99 -17.54 2.29
C ARG A 22 5.00 -17.42 3.81
N THR A 23 5.38 -16.25 4.30
CA THR A 23 5.38 -15.84 5.71
C THR A 23 5.12 -14.34 5.80
N ILE A 24 4.75 -13.83 6.98
CA ILE A 24 4.65 -12.38 7.19
C ILE A 24 6.05 -11.84 7.50
N ASP A 25 6.66 -11.08 6.61
CA ASP A 25 8.00 -10.52 6.85
C ASP A 25 8.03 -9.58 8.07
N SER A 26 7.04 -8.69 8.19
CA SER A 26 6.97 -7.72 9.29
C SER A 26 5.56 -7.21 9.52
N ALA A 27 5.30 -6.72 10.74
CA ALA A 27 4.03 -6.10 11.10
C ALA A 27 3.75 -4.83 10.25
N PHE A 28 4.79 -4.05 9.92
CA PHE A 28 4.66 -2.88 9.04
C PHE A 28 4.23 -3.23 7.62
N LYS A 29 4.75 -4.32 7.04
CA LYS A 29 4.32 -4.74 5.70
C LYS A 29 2.88 -5.25 5.72
N ILE A 30 2.53 -6.08 6.70
CA ILE A 30 1.17 -6.64 6.74
C ILE A 30 0.10 -5.62 7.10
N ALA A 31 0.43 -4.60 7.90
CA ALA A 31 -0.46 -3.48 8.16
C ALA A 31 -0.90 -2.79 6.86
N LYS A 32 0.03 -2.60 5.90
CA LYS A 32 -0.29 -2.02 4.58
C LYS A 32 -1.29 -2.87 3.81
N THR A 33 -1.09 -4.19 3.81
CA THR A 33 -1.99 -5.13 3.12
C THR A 33 -3.38 -5.12 3.76
N ILE A 34 -3.48 -5.24 5.08
CA ILE A 34 -4.76 -5.22 5.82
C ILE A 34 -5.52 -3.90 5.56
N VAL A 35 -4.84 -2.76 5.72
CA VAL A 35 -5.43 -1.43 5.45
C VAL A 35 -5.90 -1.31 4.01
N SER A 36 -5.10 -1.79 3.05
CA SER A 36 -5.49 -1.72 1.64
C SER A 36 -6.75 -2.54 1.32
N PHE A 37 -6.92 -3.71 1.93
CA PHE A 37 -8.15 -4.49 1.80
C PHE A 37 -9.33 -3.76 2.38
N ALA A 38 -9.23 -3.32 3.64
CA ALA A 38 -10.32 -2.64 4.34
C ALA A 38 -10.78 -1.35 3.63
N ASN A 39 -9.85 -0.58 3.07
CA ASN A 39 -10.16 0.64 2.32
C ASN A 39 -10.74 0.39 0.92
N THR A 40 -10.64 -0.83 0.39
CA THR A 40 -11.06 -1.13 -1.00
C THR A 40 -12.33 -1.96 -1.02
N SER A 41 -12.22 -3.29 -1.00
CA SER A 41 -13.35 -4.23 -1.14
C SER A 41 -13.25 -5.42 -0.18
N GLY A 42 -12.45 -5.27 0.90
CA GLY A 42 -12.05 -6.38 1.75
C GLY A 42 -11.14 -7.36 1.01
N GLY A 43 -10.90 -8.52 1.63
CA GLY A 43 -10.15 -9.61 1.02
C GLY A 43 -9.64 -10.63 2.01
N SER A 44 -8.91 -11.60 1.47
CA SER A 44 -8.28 -12.69 2.21
C SER A 44 -6.79 -12.72 1.93
N LEU A 45 -6.01 -12.71 3.00
CA LEU A 45 -4.58 -12.97 2.99
C LEU A 45 -4.35 -14.45 3.35
N LEU A 46 -3.67 -15.19 2.48
CA LEU A 46 -3.28 -16.58 2.74
C LEU A 46 -1.79 -16.67 3.06
N VAL A 47 -1.47 -17.10 4.28
CA VAL A 47 -0.10 -17.25 4.78
C VAL A 47 0.30 -18.72 4.77
N GLY A 48 1.49 -19.02 4.28
CA GLY A 48 1.96 -20.38 4.01
C GLY A 48 1.74 -20.81 2.55
N ILE A 49 1.54 -19.85 1.63
CA ILE A 49 1.34 -20.11 0.20
C ILE A 49 2.36 -19.29 -0.60
N SER A 50 2.97 -19.89 -1.63
CA SER A 50 3.84 -19.16 -2.55
C SER A 50 3.04 -18.30 -3.52
N ASP A 51 3.71 -17.34 -4.16
CA ASP A 51 3.15 -16.52 -5.24
C ASP A 51 2.65 -17.36 -6.44
N SER A 52 3.16 -18.60 -6.59
CA SER A 52 2.71 -19.56 -7.61
C SER A 52 1.52 -20.42 -7.17
N GLY A 53 0.97 -20.18 -5.96
CA GLY A 53 -0.10 -20.98 -5.36
C GLY A 53 0.35 -22.30 -4.72
N ALA A 54 1.66 -22.54 -4.57
CA ALA A 54 2.15 -23.76 -3.93
C ALA A 54 1.95 -23.68 -2.42
N ILE A 55 1.42 -24.76 -1.82
CA ILE A 55 1.19 -24.86 -0.38
C ILE A 55 2.54 -25.17 0.29
N LEU A 56 3.05 -24.23 1.07
CA LEU A 56 4.31 -24.35 1.81
C LEU A 56 4.09 -24.64 3.30
N GLY A 57 2.94 -24.21 3.82
CA GLY A 57 2.63 -24.22 5.23
C GLY A 57 3.31 -23.10 6.03
N VAL A 58 2.85 -22.91 7.26
CA VAL A 58 3.37 -21.94 8.21
C VAL A 58 4.22 -22.66 9.25
N ALA A 59 5.49 -22.25 9.39
CA ALA A 59 6.41 -22.86 10.35
C ALA A 59 6.02 -22.63 11.82
N SER A 60 5.49 -21.44 12.13
CA SER A 60 5.01 -21.08 13.47
C SER A 60 3.81 -20.14 13.40
N GLU A 61 2.61 -20.70 13.59
CA GLU A 61 1.36 -19.92 13.60
C GLU A 61 1.40 -18.81 14.66
N LEU A 62 1.96 -19.10 15.84
CA LEU A 62 2.09 -18.12 16.92
C LEU A 62 2.95 -16.91 16.51
N ALA A 63 4.02 -17.12 15.74
CA ALA A 63 4.86 -16.04 15.25
C ALA A 63 4.10 -15.14 14.26
N GLU A 64 3.33 -15.75 13.34
CA GLU A 64 2.49 -15.01 12.40
C GLU A 64 1.38 -14.24 13.11
N LEU A 65 0.70 -14.85 14.07
CA LEU A 65 -0.34 -14.22 14.89
C LEU A 65 0.19 -12.98 15.63
N LYS A 66 1.37 -13.05 16.25
CA LYS A 66 1.98 -11.89 16.94
C LYS A 66 2.23 -10.71 15.99
N LYS A 67 2.62 -10.97 14.74
CA LYS A 67 2.83 -9.93 13.72
C LYS A 67 1.50 -9.30 13.30
N LEU A 68 0.46 -10.10 13.14
CA LEU A 68 -0.90 -9.62 12.85
C LEU A 68 -1.47 -8.78 14.00
N GLU A 69 -1.31 -9.24 15.24
CA GLU A 69 -1.73 -8.52 16.45
C GLU A 69 -1.00 -7.18 16.59
N THR A 70 0.30 -7.15 16.32
CA THR A 70 1.07 -5.90 16.31
C THR A 70 0.55 -4.95 15.22
N ALA A 71 0.27 -5.47 14.02
CA ALA A 71 -0.25 -4.68 12.93
C ALA A 71 -1.60 -4.04 13.29
N THR A 72 -2.59 -4.84 13.69
CA THR A 72 -3.96 -4.36 13.98
C THR A 72 -4.04 -3.56 15.28
N GLY A 73 -3.20 -3.87 16.27
CA GLY A 73 -3.22 -3.23 17.58
C GLY A 73 -2.45 -1.92 17.67
N LYS A 74 -1.38 -1.75 16.87
CA LYS A 74 -0.44 -0.62 17.01
C LYS A 74 -0.18 0.15 15.70
N LEU A 75 -0.30 -0.49 14.54
CA LEU A 75 0.13 0.08 13.27
C LEU A 75 -1.02 0.47 12.36
N ILE A 76 -2.27 0.27 12.78
CA ILE A 76 -3.47 0.57 12.01
C ILE A 76 -4.38 1.49 12.82
N GLU A 77 -4.83 2.58 12.20
CA GLU A 77 -5.72 3.56 12.80
C GLU A 77 -6.74 4.07 11.77
N PRO A 78 -8.05 4.17 12.07
CA PRO A 78 -8.74 3.52 13.18
C PRO A 78 -8.46 2.00 13.20
N LYS A 79 -8.54 1.36 14.38
CA LYS A 79 -8.20 -0.07 14.51
C LYS A 79 -9.12 -0.93 13.64
N LEU A 80 -8.56 -1.98 13.06
CA LEU A 80 -9.29 -2.96 12.25
C LEU A 80 -9.38 -4.30 12.98
N THR A 81 -10.55 -4.92 12.91
CA THR A 81 -10.74 -6.31 13.30
C THR A 81 -10.50 -7.22 12.09
N ILE A 82 -9.81 -8.33 12.32
CA ILE A 82 -9.55 -9.37 11.32
C ILE A 82 -10.04 -10.70 11.84
N ARG A 83 -10.43 -11.61 10.95
CA ARG A 83 -10.74 -13.01 11.29
C ARG A 83 -9.63 -13.90 10.82
N ILE A 84 -9.21 -14.83 11.66
CA ILE A 84 -8.08 -15.73 11.36
C ILE A 84 -8.57 -17.17 11.48
N LYS A 85 -8.32 -17.97 10.44
CA LYS A 85 -8.62 -19.40 10.38
C LYS A 85 -7.34 -20.16 10.05
N SER A 86 -7.05 -21.23 10.80
CA SER A 86 -5.99 -22.18 10.46
C SER A 86 -6.59 -23.38 9.76
N ILE A 87 -6.06 -23.72 8.58
CA ILE A 87 -6.59 -24.77 7.71
C ILE A 87 -5.46 -25.74 7.37
N LEU A 88 -5.72 -27.04 7.51
CA LEU A 88 -4.78 -28.09 7.11
C LEU A 88 -5.04 -28.44 5.64
N LEU A 89 -4.05 -28.19 4.77
CA LEU A 89 -4.09 -28.54 3.34
C LEU A 89 -2.87 -29.39 3.01
N ASP A 90 -3.07 -30.58 2.45
CA ASP A 90 -2.00 -31.52 2.09
C ASP A 90 -1.01 -31.78 3.25
N GLY A 91 -1.52 -31.86 4.48
CA GLY A 91 -0.72 -32.06 5.70
C GLY A 91 0.04 -30.81 6.18
N MET A 92 -0.05 -29.69 5.46
CA MET A 92 0.57 -28.42 5.78
C MET A 92 -0.46 -27.44 6.38
N LYS A 93 -0.08 -26.72 7.44
CA LYS A 93 -0.95 -25.70 8.05
C LYS A 93 -0.85 -24.38 7.29
N VAL A 94 -1.98 -23.85 6.82
CA VAL A 94 -2.10 -22.55 6.15
C VAL A 94 -2.99 -21.65 7.00
N MET A 95 -2.63 -20.38 7.12
CA MET A 95 -3.47 -19.39 7.81
C MET A 95 -4.21 -18.53 6.80
N GLN A 96 -5.52 -18.45 6.93
CA GLN A 96 -6.37 -17.51 6.21
C GLN A 96 -6.72 -16.35 7.13
N VAL A 97 -6.41 -15.12 6.70
CA VAL A 97 -6.75 -13.89 7.40
C VAL A 97 -7.74 -13.12 6.56
N ASP A 98 -8.99 -13.06 7.01
CA ASP A 98 -10.07 -12.34 6.33
C ASP A 98 -10.20 -10.92 6.90
N VAL A 99 -10.26 -9.95 6.00
CA VAL A 99 -10.42 -8.53 6.28
C VAL A 99 -11.66 -8.05 5.55
N ASP A 100 -12.64 -7.52 6.28
CA ASP A 100 -13.82 -6.94 5.66
C ASP A 100 -13.52 -5.59 5.02
N GLU A 101 -14.34 -5.22 4.02
CA GLU A 101 -14.45 -3.83 3.63
C GLU A 101 -14.98 -3.03 4.82
N SER A 102 -14.25 -1.98 5.22
CA SER A 102 -14.68 -1.15 6.34
C SER A 102 -15.77 -0.16 5.91
N SER A 103 -16.76 0.08 6.78
CA SER A 103 -17.69 1.21 6.63
C SER A 103 -17.05 2.54 7.00
N ASP A 104 -16.00 2.52 7.82
CA ASP A 104 -15.43 3.69 8.50
C ASP A 104 -14.11 4.12 7.83
N LYS A 105 -14.08 4.10 6.50
CA LYS A 105 -12.92 4.51 5.71
C LYS A 105 -12.68 6.03 5.85
N PRO A 106 -11.42 6.50 5.83
CA PRO A 106 -10.21 5.73 5.57
C PRO A 106 -9.51 5.19 6.82
N HIS A 107 -8.85 4.05 6.65
CA HIS A 107 -7.85 3.53 7.57
C HIS A 107 -6.43 3.87 7.10
N TYR A 108 -5.54 4.09 8.06
CA TYR A 108 -4.14 4.42 7.89
C TYR A 108 -3.27 3.28 8.41
N ALA A 109 -2.17 3.00 7.70
CA ALA A 109 -1.07 2.20 8.22
C ALA A 109 0.09 3.12 8.64
N VAL A 110 0.61 2.93 9.85
CA VAL A 110 1.81 3.58 10.36
C VAL A 110 3.02 2.88 9.75
N ASN A 111 3.96 3.64 9.19
CA ASN A 111 5.22 3.09 8.67
C ASN A 111 6.35 3.14 9.72
N GLU A 112 7.53 2.65 9.37
CA GLU A 112 8.71 2.62 10.26
C GLU A 112 9.22 4.02 10.69
N LYS A 113 8.71 5.10 10.09
CA LYS A 113 9.02 6.50 10.41
C LYS A 113 7.87 7.19 11.16
N ASP A 114 6.95 6.41 11.75
CA ASP A 114 5.74 6.89 12.46
C ASP A 114 4.79 7.74 11.60
N MET A 115 4.87 7.65 10.27
CA MET A 115 3.96 8.35 9.37
C MET A 115 2.72 7.50 9.07
N LYS A 116 1.54 8.11 9.22
CA LYS A 116 0.24 7.54 8.81
C LYS A 116 0.06 7.66 7.30
N ILE A 117 -0.23 6.54 6.64
CA ILE A 117 -0.38 6.45 5.18
C ILE A 117 -1.63 5.63 4.85
N ILE A 118 -2.51 6.17 4.00
CA ILE A 118 -3.64 5.43 3.45
C ILE A 118 -3.14 4.54 2.31
N TYR A 119 -3.51 3.26 2.33
CA TYR A 119 -3.28 2.34 1.23
C TYR A 119 -4.60 1.84 0.65
N ILE A 120 -4.63 1.59 -0.66
CA ILE A 120 -5.74 0.96 -1.39
C ILE A 120 -5.22 -0.17 -2.28
N ARG A 121 -6.10 -1.11 -2.64
CA ARG A 121 -5.79 -2.19 -3.59
C ARG A 121 -6.03 -1.72 -5.01
N VAL A 122 -5.02 -1.92 -5.86
CA VAL A 122 -5.13 -1.77 -7.31
C VAL A 122 -4.57 -3.05 -7.92
N LYS A 123 -5.46 -3.91 -8.46
CA LYS A 123 -5.12 -5.29 -8.84
C LYS A 123 -4.52 -6.03 -7.63
N ASP A 124 -3.38 -6.67 -7.80
CA ASP A 124 -2.63 -7.44 -6.81
C ASP A 124 -1.76 -6.57 -5.87
N LYS A 125 -1.82 -5.23 -5.96
CA LYS A 125 -0.89 -4.33 -5.25
C LYS A 125 -1.57 -3.41 -4.25
N SER A 126 -0.93 -3.22 -3.09
CA SER A 126 -1.26 -2.17 -2.12
C SER A 126 -0.52 -0.88 -2.45
N ILE A 127 -1.25 0.14 -2.90
CA ILE A 127 -0.71 1.42 -3.37
C ILE A 127 -1.04 2.52 -2.36
N PRO A 128 -0.07 3.36 -1.94
CA PRO A 128 -0.36 4.50 -1.08
C PRO A 128 -1.15 5.56 -1.86
N ILE A 129 -2.08 6.24 -1.18
CA ILE A 129 -2.76 7.41 -1.73
C ILE A 129 -1.93 8.65 -1.41
N PRO A 130 -1.59 9.50 -2.41
CA PRO A 130 -0.95 10.77 -2.13
C PRO A 130 -1.80 11.67 -1.23
N LYS A 131 -1.17 12.34 -0.27
CA LYS A 131 -1.82 13.28 0.67
C LYS A 131 -2.63 14.36 -0.05
N LEU A 132 -2.23 14.75 -1.25
CA LEU A 132 -2.93 15.76 -2.05
C LEU A 132 -4.35 15.34 -2.46
N LEU A 133 -4.65 14.04 -2.48
CA LEU A 133 -5.97 13.51 -2.80
C LEU A 133 -6.84 13.30 -1.55
N MET A 134 -6.28 13.48 -0.34
CA MET A 134 -7.02 13.35 0.92
C MET A 134 -7.74 14.66 1.20
N GLN A 135 -9.08 14.65 1.19
CA GLN A 135 -9.87 15.82 1.61
C GLN A 135 -9.86 15.90 3.14
N GLY A 136 -9.29 16.97 3.72
CA GLY A 136 -9.52 17.33 5.13
C GLY A 136 -8.32 17.23 6.09
N GLU A 137 -7.16 16.70 5.68
CA GLU A 137 -5.94 16.67 6.51
C GLU A 137 -4.76 17.32 5.78
N THR A 138 -4.88 18.60 5.45
CA THR A 138 -3.70 19.39 5.11
C THR A 138 -3.07 19.86 6.41
N ASP A 139 -2.05 19.15 6.87
CA ASP A 139 -1.19 19.66 7.95
C ASP A 139 -0.52 20.98 7.47
N ALA A 140 -0.25 21.91 8.39
CA ALA A 140 0.31 23.22 8.10
C ALA A 140 1.62 23.14 7.29
N ASP A 141 2.38 22.06 7.48
CA ASP A 141 3.59 21.76 6.72
C ASP A 141 3.31 21.42 5.25
N LEU A 142 2.22 20.71 4.96
CA LEU A 142 1.79 20.43 3.60
C LEU A 142 1.26 21.70 2.93
N GLU A 143 0.46 22.51 3.64
CA GLU A 143 -0.01 23.79 3.10
C GLU A 143 1.16 24.71 2.73
N LYS A 144 2.11 24.88 3.65
CA LYS A 144 3.33 25.66 3.43
C LYS A 144 4.11 25.13 2.23
N LEU A 145 4.25 23.80 2.10
CA LEU A 145 4.92 23.17 0.97
C LEU A 145 4.18 23.45 -0.35
N LEU A 146 2.85 23.36 -0.37
CA LEU A 146 2.01 23.64 -1.53
C LEU A 146 1.99 25.12 -1.92
N THR A 147 2.38 26.03 -1.04
CA THR A 147 2.51 27.46 -1.40
C THR A 147 3.67 27.74 -2.37
N SER A 148 4.69 26.87 -2.39
CA SER A 148 5.90 27.04 -3.21
C SER A 148 5.59 27.09 -4.71
N ARG A 149 6.13 28.10 -5.40
CA ARG A 149 5.95 28.29 -6.85
C ARG A 149 6.31 27.04 -7.65
N HIS A 150 7.44 26.40 -7.32
CA HIS A 150 7.90 25.20 -8.03
C HIS A 150 6.94 24.03 -7.87
N ILE A 151 6.35 23.87 -6.69
CA ILE A 151 5.44 22.76 -6.39
C ILE A 151 4.07 23.01 -7.03
N LYS A 152 3.60 24.26 -7.05
CA LYS A 152 2.40 24.64 -7.81
C LYS A 152 2.54 24.32 -9.30
N THR A 153 3.68 24.68 -9.90
CA THR A 153 3.95 24.37 -11.31
C THR A 153 3.99 22.86 -11.55
N LEU A 154 4.64 22.10 -10.66
CA LEU A 154 4.68 20.63 -10.72
C LEU A 154 3.28 20.00 -10.67
N ILE A 155 2.44 20.44 -9.74
CA ILE A 155 1.08 19.93 -9.58
C ILE A 155 0.23 20.29 -10.80
N ALA A 156 0.33 21.51 -11.32
CA ALA A 156 -0.37 21.91 -12.54
C ALA A 156 0.03 21.01 -13.71
N TYR A 157 1.32 20.76 -13.90
CA TYR A 157 1.81 19.85 -14.93
C TYR A 157 1.26 18.43 -14.75
N LEU A 158 1.28 17.88 -13.53
CA LEU A 158 0.81 16.53 -13.24
C LEU A 158 -0.73 16.36 -13.27
N ARG A 159 -1.49 17.46 -13.36
CA ARG A 159 -2.93 17.41 -13.63
C ARG A 159 -3.22 17.20 -15.12
N GLU A 160 -2.36 17.74 -15.98
CA GLU A 160 -2.47 17.59 -17.43
C GLU A 160 -1.75 16.33 -17.94
N GLN A 161 -0.63 15.97 -17.31
CA GLN A 161 0.24 14.86 -17.69
C GLN A 161 0.28 13.80 -16.59
N ASP A 162 0.23 12.53 -16.98
CA ASP A 162 0.13 11.42 -16.03
C ASP A 162 1.40 11.19 -15.20
N SER A 163 2.56 11.68 -15.65
CA SER A 163 3.82 11.54 -14.91
C SER A 163 4.87 12.56 -15.30
N VAL A 164 5.90 12.69 -14.46
CA VAL A 164 7.04 13.56 -14.69
C VAL A 164 8.36 12.87 -14.31
N THR A 165 9.41 13.13 -15.06
CA THR A 165 10.79 12.72 -14.73
C THR A 165 11.59 13.91 -14.22
N ALA A 166 12.71 13.68 -13.52
CA ALA A 166 13.59 14.75 -13.06
C ALA A 166 14.04 15.67 -14.21
N LYS A 167 14.34 15.09 -15.39
CA LYS A 167 14.73 15.82 -16.60
C LYS A 167 13.64 16.73 -17.16
N VAL A 168 12.39 16.29 -17.11
CA VAL A 168 11.26 17.12 -17.57
C VAL A 168 10.97 18.21 -16.54
N PHE A 169 10.91 17.86 -15.26
CA PHE A 169 10.64 18.81 -14.19
C PHE A 169 11.71 19.91 -14.13
N SER A 170 12.99 19.56 -14.27
CA SER A 170 14.10 20.51 -14.25
C SER A 170 13.98 21.60 -15.32
N ARG A 171 13.50 21.24 -16.51
CA ARG A 171 13.24 22.17 -17.61
C ARG A 171 12.06 23.08 -17.33
N ILE A 172 10.97 22.53 -16.78
CA ILE A 172 9.74 23.28 -16.50
C ILE A 172 9.99 24.42 -15.49
N ILE A 173 10.82 24.18 -14.48
CA ILE A 173 11.08 25.17 -13.41
C ILE A 173 12.50 25.77 -13.47
N ASN A 174 13.24 25.53 -14.55
CA ASN A 174 14.58 26.05 -14.81
C ASN A 174 15.59 25.84 -13.65
N ILE A 175 15.79 24.59 -13.26
CA ILE A 175 16.80 24.19 -12.26
C ILE A 175 17.65 23.03 -12.78
N SER A 176 18.73 22.67 -12.06
CA SER A 176 19.50 21.48 -12.40
C SER A 176 18.69 20.19 -12.21
N GLU A 177 18.94 19.19 -13.05
CA GLU A 177 18.27 17.87 -12.95
C GLU A 177 18.48 17.22 -11.59
N LYS A 178 19.68 17.33 -11.01
CA LYS A 178 20.00 16.85 -9.66
C LYS A 178 19.14 17.51 -8.57
N ARG A 179 18.83 18.80 -8.71
CA ARG A 179 17.96 19.51 -7.75
C ARG A 179 16.51 19.09 -7.93
N ALA A 180 16.05 18.94 -9.17
CA ALA A 180 14.71 18.44 -9.49
C ALA A 180 14.49 17.02 -8.95
N GLU A 181 15.47 16.14 -9.14
CA GLU A 181 15.46 14.76 -8.63
C GLU A 181 15.30 14.75 -7.10
N ARG A 182 16.14 15.49 -6.36
CA ARG A 182 16.00 15.62 -4.89
C ARG A 182 14.61 16.11 -4.48
N MET A 183 14.09 17.15 -5.12
CA MET A 183 12.76 17.67 -4.82
C MET A 183 11.66 16.62 -5.04
N LEU A 184 11.71 15.86 -6.14
CA LEU A 184 10.73 14.82 -6.43
C LEU A 184 10.82 13.67 -5.42
N HIS A 185 12.02 13.29 -4.99
CA HIS A 185 12.21 12.32 -3.91
C HIS A 185 11.66 12.81 -2.58
N ASP A 186 11.97 14.06 -2.18
CA ASP A 186 11.45 14.65 -0.94
C ASP A 186 9.91 14.67 -0.94
N LEU A 187 9.30 14.99 -2.08
CA LEU A 187 7.84 14.97 -2.25
C LEU A 187 7.28 13.55 -2.20
N ALA A 188 7.97 12.56 -2.76
CA ALA A 188 7.57 11.16 -2.69
C ALA A 188 7.69 10.60 -1.26
N GLU A 189 8.75 10.95 -0.54
CA GLU A 189 8.92 10.58 0.87
C GLU A 189 7.80 11.14 1.74
N LYS A 190 7.43 12.40 1.50
CA LYS A 190 6.29 13.08 2.16
C LYS A 190 4.91 12.61 1.68
N GLN A 191 4.86 11.61 0.78
CA GLN A 191 3.62 11.09 0.19
C GLN A 191 2.81 12.14 -0.58
N VAL A 192 3.46 13.16 -1.14
CA VAL A 192 2.82 14.11 -2.07
C VAL A 192 2.77 13.55 -3.49
N LEU A 193 3.74 12.69 -3.84
CA LEU A 193 3.85 12.03 -5.15
C LEU A 193 4.04 10.52 -4.99
N LEU A 194 3.64 9.77 -6.00
CA LEU A 194 3.97 8.36 -6.17
C LEU A 194 5.17 8.20 -7.07
N LYS A 195 6.14 7.38 -6.66
CA LYS A 195 7.20 6.88 -7.55
C LYS A 195 6.67 5.68 -8.33
N ILE A 196 6.47 5.85 -9.64
CA ILE A 196 5.83 4.84 -10.51
C ILE A 196 6.84 3.95 -11.26
N SER A 197 8.10 4.39 -11.43
CA SER A 197 9.17 3.59 -12.03
C SER A 197 10.34 3.41 -11.06
N ARG A 198 10.82 2.15 -10.93
CA ARG A 198 12.08 1.82 -10.26
C ARG A 198 13.28 1.85 -11.22
N ASN A 199 13.04 1.82 -12.53
CA ASN A 199 14.07 1.88 -13.57
C ASN A 199 14.32 3.33 -13.99
N LYS A 200 15.56 3.63 -14.40
CA LYS A 200 15.90 4.96 -14.92
C LYS A 200 15.36 5.16 -16.35
N PRO A 201 14.81 6.34 -16.68
CA PRO A 201 14.60 7.48 -15.79
C PRO A 201 13.44 7.23 -14.82
N GLU A 202 13.65 7.58 -13.55
CA GLU A 202 12.59 7.49 -12.54
C GLU A 202 11.46 8.47 -12.87
N ALA A 203 10.22 8.04 -12.64
CA ALA A 203 9.02 8.82 -12.92
C ALA A 203 8.13 8.93 -11.68
N PHE A 204 7.51 10.08 -11.54
CA PHE A 204 6.67 10.46 -10.40
C PHE A 204 5.29 10.91 -10.89
N SER A 205 4.23 10.64 -10.11
CA SER A 205 2.85 10.97 -10.47
C SER A 205 2.00 11.36 -9.26
N LEU A 206 0.89 12.08 -9.50
CA LEU A 206 -0.17 12.32 -8.53
C LEU A 206 -1.17 11.15 -8.42
N LYS A 207 -1.16 10.23 -9.38
CA LYS A 207 -2.06 9.07 -9.42
C LYS A 207 -1.28 7.84 -9.80
N TYR A 208 -1.80 6.66 -9.46
CA TYR A 208 -1.23 5.44 -9.99
C TYR A 208 -1.54 5.39 -11.49
N ALA A 209 -0.51 5.43 -12.34
CA ALA A 209 -0.67 5.24 -13.77
C ALA A 209 -0.96 3.76 -14.07
N LYS A 210 -1.91 3.50 -14.98
CA LYS A 210 -2.35 2.15 -15.37
C LYS A 210 -1.24 1.35 -16.06
#